data_AF-W9DV77-F1
#
_entry.id   AF-W9DV77-F1
#
_cell.length_a   1.000
_cell.length_b   1.000
_cell.length_c   1.000
_cell.angle_alpha   90.00
_cell.angle_beta   90.00
_cell.angle_gamma   90.00
#
_symmetry.space_group_name_H-M   'P 1'
#
loop_
_entity.id
_entity.type
_entity.pdbx_description
1 polymer ?
#
loop_
_entity_poly.entity_id
_entity_poly.type
_entity_poly.pdbx_seq_one_letter_code
_entity_poly.pdbx_strand_id
1 'polypeptide(L)' 'MSSKKTSGIRKTTYPPEERLDPEFIKEVEQSIQDVKDGKCTKYDSFEDLFASYEE' A
#
# COMPACT_ATOMS: atom_id res chain seq x y z
N MET A 1 -4.44 -10.12 45.53
CA MET A 1 -4.58 -10.47 44.10
C MET A 1 -5.04 -9.23 43.36
N SER A 2 -4.19 -8.60 42.56
CA SER A 2 -4.53 -7.35 41.85
C SER A 2 -4.87 -7.67 40.40
N SER A 3 -6.16 -7.61 40.07
CA SER A 3 -6.70 -7.84 38.72
C SER A 3 -6.45 -6.60 37.86
N LYS A 4 -5.35 -6.59 37.10
CA LYS A 4 -5.05 -5.51 36.16
C LYS A 4 -5.84 -5.71 34.86
N LYS A 5 -6.94 -4.98 34.68
CA LYS A 5 -7.69 -4.88 33.43
C LYS A 5 -6.88 -4.07 32.42
N THR A 6 -6.46 -4.67 31.31
CA THR A 6 -5.84 -3.96 30.19
C THR A 6 -6.93 -3.48 29.24
N SER A 7 -7.09 -2.16 29.15
CA SER A 7 -7.96 -1.49 28.18
C SER A 7 -7.69 -2.00 26.77
N GLY A 8 -8.75 -2.41 26.07
CA GLY A 8 -8.69 -3.03 24.75
C GLY A 8 -8.05 -2.13 23.70
N ILE A 9 -6.77 -2.38 23.45
CA ILE A 9 -6.08 -1.93 22.23
C ILE A 9 -6.77 -2.66 21.08
N ARG A 10 -7.53 -1.94 20.24
CA ARG A 10 -8.05 -2.49 18.99
C ARG A 10 -6.83 -2.87 18.15
N LYS A 11 -6.47 -4.15 18.17
CA LYS A 11 -5.41 -4.67 17.32
C LYS A 11 -5.88 -4.42 15.88
N THR A 12 -5.09 -3.69 15.11
CA THR A 12 -5.23 -3.66 13.66
C THR A 12 -4.88 -5.06 13.17
N THR A 13 -5.88 -5.93 13.10
CA THR A 13 -5.73 -7.26 12.52
C THR A 13 -5.78 -7.08 11.02
N TYR A 14 -4.60 -7.03 10.39
CA TYR A 14 -4.51 -7.16 8.94
C TYR A 14 -5.08 -8.52 8.54
N PRO A 15 -5.82 -8.59 7.42
CA PRO A 15 -6.30 -9.87 6.92
C PRO A 15 -5.11 -10.79 6.61
N PRO A 16 -5.26 -12.11 6.77
CA PRO A 16 -4.22 -13.07 6.38
C PRO A 16 -3.85 -12.86 4.91
N GLU A 17 -2.57 -13.01 4.58
CA GLU A 17 -2.06 -12.85 3.20
C GLU A 17 -2.73 -13.81 2.22
N GLU A 18 -3.19 -14.97 2.68
CA GLU A 18 -3.99 -15.94 1.91
C GLU A 18 -5.32 -15.37 1.38
N ARG A 19 -5.79 -14.24 1.93
CA ARG A 19 -6.98 -13.53 1.45
C ARG A 19 -6.68 -12.48 0.39
N LEU A 20 -5.40 -12.20 0.13
CA LEU A 20 -5.01 -11.27 -0.91
C LEU A 20 -5.06 -11.98 -2.26
N ASP A 21 -5.57 -11.28 -3.26
CA ASP A 21 -5.66 -11.81 -4.60
C ASP A 21 -4.25 -12.05 -5.17
N PRO A 22 -3.93 -13.25 -5.68
CA PRO A 22 -2.61 -13.54 -6.23
C PRO A 22 -2.22 -12.65 -7.41
N GLU A 23 -3.18 -12.17 -8.20
CA GLU A 23 -2.92 -11.21 -9.29
C GLU A 23 -2.55 -9.84 -8.71
N PHE A 24 -3.23 -9.42 -7.64
CA PHE A 24 -2.90 -8.18 -6.93
C PHE A 24 -1.47 -8.21 -6.37
N ILE A 25 -1.04 -9.34 -5.78
CA ILE A 25 0.33 -9.48 -5.27
C ILE A 25 1.35 -9.32 -6.40
N LYS A 26 1.11 -9.95 -7.56
CA LYS A 26 1.99 -9.85 -8.73
C LYS A 26 2.05 -8.43 -9.29
N GLU A 27 0.92 -7.74 -9.37
CA GLU A 27 0.84 -6.35 -9.83
C GLU A 27 1.67 -5.42 -8.93
N VAL A 28 1.57 -5.61 -7.61
CA VAL A 28 2.34 -4.84 -6.63
C VAL A 28 3.84 -5.15 -6.76
N GLU A 29 4.24 -6.41 -6.84
CA GLU A 29 5.65 -6.78 -7.04
C GLU A 29 6.23 -6.19 -8.32
N GLN A 30 5.48 -6.26 -9.43
CA GLN A 30 5.87 -5.69 -10.72
C GLN A 30 6.03 -4.16 -10.61
N SER A 31 5.06 -3.48 -9.99
CA SER A 31 5.11 -2.02 -9.80
C SER A 31 6.31 -1.59 -8.93
N ILE A 32 6.62 -2.34 -7.88
CA ILE A 32 7.80 -2.10 -7.04
C ILE A 32 9.08 -2.22 -7.87
N GLN A 33 9.14 -3.22 -8.76
CA GLN A 33 10.29 -3.42 -9.63
C GLN A 33 10.42 -2.30 -10.67
N ASP A 34 9.32 -1.86 -11.28
CA ASP A 34 9.32 -0.75 -12.23
C ASP A 34 9.76 0.58 -11.58
N VAL A 35 9.42 0.80 -10.31
CA VAL A 35 9.94 1.93 -9.53
C VAL A 35 11.45 1.82 -9.31
N LYS A 36 11.96 0.62 -8.97
CA LYS A 36 13.41 0.40 -8.79
C LYS A 36 14.20 0.55 -10.09
N ASP A 37 13.62 0.12 -11.21
CA ASP A 37 14.21 0.22 -12.54
C ASP A 37 14.12 1.64 -13.11
N GLY A 38 13.53 2.59 -12.36
CA GLY A 38 13.41 4.00 -12.76
C GLY A 38 12.44 4.21 -13.91
N LYS A 39 11.56 3.24 -14.18
CA LYS A 39 10.49 3.35 -15.18
C LYS A 39 9.25 4.08 -14.66
N CYS A 40 9.27 4.50 -13.39
CA CYS A 40 8.23 5.33 -12.82
C CYS A 40 8.24 6.74 -13.41
N THR A 41 7.07 7.22 -13.80
CA THR A 41 6.85 8.63 -14.12
C THR A 41 7.09 9.44 -12.85
N LYS A 42 8.07 10.35 -12.92
CA LYS A 42 8.27 11.34 -11.88
C LYS A 42 7.46 12.57 -12.26
N TYR A 43 6.62 13.01 -11.34
CA TYR A 43 5.92 14.27 -11.44
C TYR A 43 6.60 15.27 -10.52
N ASP A 44 6.92 16.45 -11.05
CA ASP A 44 7.58 17.50 -10.27
C ASP A 44 6.59 18.28 -9.38
N SER A 45 5.29 18.26 -9.71
CA SER A 45 4.24 18.86 -8.91
C SER A 45 2.91 18.10 -9.00
N PHE A 46 1.96 18.46 -8.13
CA PHE A 46 0.61 17.90 -8.18
C PHE A 46 -0.12 18.31 -9.46
N GLU A 47 0.11 19.52 -9.96
CA GLU A 47 -0.47 19.99 -11.22
C GLU A 47 -0.03 19.14 -12.41
N ASP A 48 1.23 18.71 -12.44
CA ASP A 48 1.80 17.83 -13.47
C ASP A 48 1.15 16.44 -13.46
N LEU A 49 0.88 15.90 -12.25
CA LEU A 49 0.11 14.67 -12.10
C LEU A 49 -1.33 14.83 -12.62
N PHE A 50 -2.03 15.91 -12.24
CA PHE A 50 -3.42 16.11 -12.69
C PHE A 50 -3.53 16.34 -14.20
N ALA A 51 -2.56 17.01 -14.82
CA ALA A 51 -2.50 17.18 -16.26
C ALA A 51 -2.42 15.83 -17.00
N SER A 52 -1.75 14.83 -16.43
CA SER A 52 -1.65 13.49 -17.04
C SER A 52 -2.97 12.70 -17.11
N TYR A 53 -4.00 13.12 -16.36
CA TYR A 53 -5.33 12.48 -16.36
C TYR A 53 -6.35 13.17 -17.25
N GLU A 54 -6.06 14.39 -17.74
CA GLU A 54 -6.97 15.18 -18.58
C GLU A 54 -6.77 14.94 -20.10
N GLU A 55 -5.87 14.03 -20.49
CA GLU A 55 -5.58 13.62 -21.87
C GLU A 55 -6.32 12.32 -22.27
#